data_AF-M0B721-F1
#
_entry.id   AF-M0B721-F1
#
_cell.length_a   1.000
_cell.length_b   1.000
_cell.length_c   1.000
_cell.angle_alpha   90.00
_cell.angle_beta   90.00
_cell.angle_gamma   90.00
#
_symmetry.space_group_name_H-M   'P 1'
#
loop_
_entity.id
_entity.type
_entity.pdbx_description
1 polymer ?
#
loop_
_entity_poly.entity_id
_entity_poly.type
_entity_poly.pdbx_seq_one_letter_code
_entity_poly.pdbx_strand_id
1 'polypeptide(L)'
;MRAEDEQYFDRLESQLDEAFDVAERAKQRGGDPEPEVEIPTARDMADRVENILGIDGVADRVRELEGEMSREEAALELAEDFAEGRVGDYETKAGKIEGAVRTAVALLTEGVVAAPIEGIDRVEILPNDDGTEFVNVYYAGPIRSAGGTAQALSVLVADYTRALVGIDQYDTREEEVERYAEEIALYHKETGLQYCPKAVSYTH
;
A
#
# COMPACT_ATOMS: atom_id res chain seq x y z
N MET A 1 -27.69 -11.58 -8.92
CA MET A 1 -28.04 -10.27 -9.51
C MET A 1 -29.37 -10.43 -10.24
N ARG A 2 -30.23 -9.40 -10.29
CA ARG A 2 -31.49 -9.49 -11.06
C ARG A 2 -31.20 -9.14 -12.53
N ALA A 3 -32.00 -9.63 -13.46
CA ALA A 3 -31.85 -9.31 -14.89
C ALA A 3 -31.95 -7.79 -15.18
N GLU A 4 -32.70 -7.04 -14.37
CA GLU A 4 -32.77 -5.58 -14.46
C GLU A 4 -31.45 -4.91 -14.04
N ASP A 5 -30.73 -5.48 -13.08
CA ASP A 5 -29.42 -4.99 -12.63
C ASP A 5 -28.36 -5.25 -13.71
N GLU A 6 -28.39 -6.43 -14.35
CA GLU A 6 -27.50 -6.79 -15.47
C GLU A 6 -27.66 -5.80 -16.63
N GLN A 7 -28.89 -5.56 -17.08
CA GLN A 7 -29.17 -4.58 -18.14
C GLN A 7 -28.74 -3.15 -17.77
N TYR A 8 -28.82 -2.80 -16.49
CA TYR A 8 -28.37 -1.50 -16.00
C TYR A 8 -26.84 -1.38 -16.11
N PHE A 9 -26.10 -2.39 -15.68
CA PHE A 9 -24.63 -2.42 -15.79
C PHE A 9 -24.17 -2.47 -17.24
N ASP A 10 -24.77 -3.31 -18.10
CA ASP A 10 -24.44 -3.38 -19.53
C ASP A 10 -24.55 -2.02 -20.22
N ARG A 11 -25.57 -1.23 -19.85
CA ARG A 11 -25.76 0.12 -20.38
C ARG A 11 -24.68 1.08 -19.90
N LEU A 12 -24.26 0.99 -18.64
CA LEU A 12 -23.17 1.81 -18.11
C LEU A 12 -21.83 1.46 -18.76
N GLU A 13 -21.53 0.18 -18.92
CA GLU A 13 -20.32 -0.30 -19.58
C GLU A 13 -20.27 0.17 -21.04
N SER A 14 -21.37 0.03 -21.79
CA SER A 14 -21.44 0.50 -23.17
C SER A 14 -21.18 2.01 -23.29
N GLN A 15 -21.71 2.81 -22.36
CA GLN A 15 -21.48 4.26 -22.34
C GLN A 15 -20.05 4.64 -21.93
N LEU A 16 -19.44 3.83 -21.06
CA LEU A 16 -18.04 4.00 -20.66
C LEU A 16 -17.12 3.71 -21.85
N ASP A 17 -17.36 2.63 -22.58
CA ASP A 17 -16.59 2.26 -23.78
C ASP A 17 -16.65 3.36 -24.84
N GLU A 18 -17.84 3.91 -25.11
CA GLU A 18 -18.00 5.05 -26.02
C GLU A 18 -17.18 6.28 -25.58
N ALA A 19 -17.09 6.53 -24.27
CA ALA A 19 -16.29 7.63 -23.74
C ALA A 19 -14.77 7.36 -23.86
N PHE A 20 -14.34 6.12 -23.61
CA PHE A 20 -12.96 5.68 -23.79
C PHE A 20 -12.51 5.82 -25.25
N ASP A 21 -13.33 5.38 -26.21
CA ASP A 21 -13.05 5.54 -27.65
C ASP A 21 -12.82 7.01 -28.06
N VAL A 22 -13.54 7.94 -27.45
CA VAL A 22 -13.34 9.38 -27.67
C VAL A 22 -12.02 9.85 -27.06
N ALA A 23 -11.72 9.43 -25.83
CA ALA A 23 -10.51 9.80 -25.10
C ALA A 23 -9.25 9.26 -25.79
N GLU A 24 -9.22 7.99 -26.19
CA GLU A 24 -8.09 7.38 -26.89
C GLU A 24 -7.77 8.10 -28.20
N ARG A 25 -8.79 8.37 -29.03
CA ARG A 25 -8.62 9.12 -30.28
C ARG A 25 -8.12 10.55 -30.08
N ALA A 26 -8.39 11.14 -28.91
CA ALA A 26 -7.85 12.46 -28.56
C ALA A 26 -6.39 12.35 -28.11
N LYS A 27 -6.08 11.43 -27.20
CA LYS A 27 -4.75 11.15 -26.65
C LYS A 27 -3.73 10.80 -27.74
N GLN A 28 -4.12 9.99 -28.73
CA GLN A 28 -3.29 9.62 -29.88
C GLN A 28 -2.84 10.81 -30.76
N ARG A 29 -3.41 12.01 -30.58
CA ARG A 29 -2.97 13.22 -31.28
C ARG A 29 -1.69 13.83 -30.68
N GLY A 30 -1.23 13.33 -29.53
CA GLY A 30 0.03 13.74 -28.89
C GLY A 30 0.00 15.14 -28.28
N GLY A 31 -1.17 15.61 -27.86
CA GLY A 31 -1.35 16.91 -27.20
C GLY A 31 -1.20 16.89 -25.68
N ASP A 32 -1.16 15.69 -25.09
CA ASP A 32 -1.15 15.43 -23.64
C ASP A 32 0.17 14.75 -23.22
N PRO A 33 0.48 14.66 -21.91
CA PRO A 33 1.72 14.05 -21.41
C PRO A 33 1.92 12.60 -21.84
N GLU A 34 0.85 11.81 -21.80
CA GLU A 34 0.84 10.41 -22.24
C GLU A 34 -0.02 10.23 -23.50
N PRO A 35 0.38 9.36 -24.44
CA PRO A 35 -0.37 9.07 -25.67
C PRO A 35 -1.58 8.15 -25.44
N GLU A 36 -1.76 7.65 -24.22
CA GLU A 36 -2.79 6.70 -23.80
C GLU A 36 -3.69 7.31 -22.70
N VAL A 37 -4.82 6.65 -22.42
CA VAL A 37 -5.72 7.05 -21.34
C VAL A 37 -5.11 6.65 -20.00
N GLU A 38 -4.85 7.63 -19.13
CA GLU A 38 -4.13 7.43 -17.86
C GLU A 38 -5.02 6.93 -16.71
N ILE A 39 -6.34 6.95 -16.86
CA ILE A 39 -7.29 6.51 -15.83
C ILE A 39 -7.83 5.13 -16.23
N PRO A 40 -7.29 4.03 -15.68
CA PRO A 40 -7.75 2.70 -16.00
C PRO A 40 -9.14 2.43 -15.41
N THR A 41 -9.89 1.54 -16.05
CA THR A 41 -11.13 0.99 -15.48
C THR A 41 -10.81 -0.13 -14.49
N ALA A 42 -11.61 -0.25 -13.44
CA ALA A 42 -11.55 -1.37 -12.51
C ALA A 42 -12.97 -1.88 -12.26
N ARG A 43 -13.17 -3.20 -12.26
CA ARG A 43 -14.50 -3.80 -12.05
C ARG A 43 -14.80 -4.02 -10.57
N ASP A 44 -13.78 -4.36 -9.81
CA ASP A 44 -13.89 -4.66 -8.38
C ASP A 44 -12.76 -4.01 -7.58
N MET A 45 -12.69 -4.35 -6.29
CA MET A 45 -11.65 -3.84 -5.39
C MET A 45 -10.27 -4.41 -5.73
N ALA A 46 -10.21 -5.69 -6.11
CA ALA A 46 -8.97 -6.36 -6.48
C ALA A 46 -8.31 -5.68 -7.69
N ASP A 47 -9.09 -5.38 -8.74
CA ASP A 47 -8.62 -4.60 -9.90
C ASP A 47 -8.10 -3.23 -9.48
N ARG A 48 -8.78 -2.53 -8.55
CA ARG A 48 -8.30 -1.23 -8.07
C ARG A 48 -6.95 -1.34 -7.38
N VAL A 49 -6.75 -2.38 -6.57
CA VAL A 49 -5.50 -2.62 -5.86
C VAL A 49 -4.36 -2.97 -6.82
N GLU A 50 -4.60 -3.80 -7.84
CA GLU A 50 -3.59 -4.10 -8.85
C GLU A 50 -3.27 -2.86 -9.71
N ASN A 51 -4.29 -2.17 -10.22
CA ASN A 51 -4.12 -1.00 -11.08
C ASN A 51 -3.41 0.16 -10.35
N ILE A 52 -3.72 0.40 -9.08
CA ILE A 52 -3.08 1.48 -8.31
C ILE A 52 -1.61 1.17 -8.02
N LEU A 53 -1.24 -0.10 -7.88
CA LEU A 53 0.12 -0.50 -7.54
C LEU A 53 0.98 -0.84 -8.77
N GLY A 54 0.35 -1.23 -9.88
CA GLY A 54 1.04 -1.75 -11.06
C GLY A 54 1.80 -3.05 -10.78
N ILE A 55 1.26 -3.91 -9.91
CA ILE A 55 1.88 -5.18 -9.53
C ILE A 55 1.04 -6.34 -10.06
N ASP A 56 1.54 -6.99 -11.10
CA ASP A 56 0.85 -8.10 -11.75
C ASP A 56 0.58 -9.27 -10.79
N GLY A 57 -0.63 -9.84 -10.89
CA GLY A 57 -1.06 -11.03 -10.14
C GLY A 57 -1.66 -10.73 -8.77
N VAL A 58 -1.66 -9.47 -8.33
CA VAL A 58 -2.26 -9.09 -7.04
C VAL A 58 -3.78 -9.27 -7.07
N ALA A 59 -4.48 -8.87 -8.14
CA ALA A 59 -5.94 -8.94 -8.14
C ALA A 59 -6.45 -10.39 -8.08
N ASP A 60 -5.84 -11.28 -8.86
CA ASP A 60 -6.18 -12.71 -8.86
C ASP A 60 -5.98 -13.31 -7.47
N ARG A 61 -4.85 -13.01 -6.82
CA ARG A 61 -4.56 -13.51 -5.48
C ARG A 61 -5.51 -12.93 -4.41
N VAL A 62 -5.85 -11.65 -4.49
CA VAL A 62 -6.84 -11.03 -3.59
C VAL A 62 -8.18 -11.74 -3.70
N ARG A 63 -8.66 -12.04 -4.92
CA ARG A 63 -9.95 -12.72 -5.13
C ARG A 63 -9.98 -14.13 -4.54
N GLU A 64 -8.86 -14.86 -4.58
CA GLU A 64 -8.74 -16.16 -3.93
C GLU A 64 -8.92 -16.04 -2.41
N LEU A 65 -8.35 -14.99 -1.80
CA LEU A 65 -8.33 -14.80 -0.35
C LEU A 65 -9.63 -14.17 0.20
N GLU A 66 -10.28 -13.27 -0.55
CA GLU A 66 -11.51 -12.58 -0.11
C GLU A 66 -12.67 -13.52 0.25
N GLY A 67 -12.70 -14.74 -0.31
CA GLY A 67 -13.71 -15.74 0.00
C GLY A 67 -13.45 -16.55 1.27
N GLU A 68 -12.23 -16.50 1.80
CA GLU A 68 -11.76 -17.41 2.84
C GLU A 68 -11.44 -16.72 4.17
N MET A 69 -11.03 -15.45 4.13
CA MET A 69 -10.51 -14.73 5.30
C MET A 69 -10.82 -13.23 5.30
N SER A 70 -10.51 -12.56 6.42
CA SER A 70 -10.62 -11.10 6.51
C SER A 70 -9.57 -10.39 5.64
N ARG A 71 -9.75 -9.10 5.39
CA ARG A 71 -8.77 -8.31 4.62
C ARG A 71 -7.44 -8.19 5.34
N GLU A 72 -7.47 -8.10 6.66
CA GLU A 72 -6.29 -8.07 7.52
C GLU A 72 -5.50 -9.38 7.39
N GLU A 73 -6.19 -10.53 7.43
CA GLU A 73 -5.56 -11.84 7.22
C GLU A 73 -5.05 -11.99 5.78
N ALA A 74 -5.83 -11.56 4.78
CA ALA A 74 -5.42 -11.60 3.39
C ALA A 74 -4.17 -10.75 3.11
N ALA A 75 -4.02 -9.61 3.80
CA ALA A 75 -2.81 -8.78 3.70
C ALA A 75 -1.57 -9.50 4.26
N LEU A 76 -1.71 -10.32 5.30
CA LEU A 76 -0.61 -11.11 5.86
C LEU A 76 -0.27 -12.31 4.96
N GLU A 77 -1.27 -12.98 4.38
CA GLU A 77 -1.04 -14.02 3.37
C GLU A 77 -0.33 -13.47 2.14
N LEU A 78 -0.75 -12.30 1.64
CA LEU A 78 -0.07 -11.62 0.53
C LEU A 78 1.37 -11.25 0.88
N ALA A 79 1.63 -10.85 2.13
CA ALA A 79 3.00 -10.57 2.58
C ALA A 79 3.90 -11.82 2.49
N GLU A 80 3.36 -13.00 2.77
CA GLU A 80 4.04 -14.28 2.56
C GLU A 80 4.24 -14.57 1.07
N ASP A 81 3.22 -14.34 0.24
CA ASP A 81 3.31 -14.48 -1.21
C ASP A 81 4.43 -13.59 -1.79
N PHE A 82 4.57 -12.35 -1.35
CA PHE A 82 5.66 -11.45 -1.75
C PHE A 82 7.03 -11.94 -1.27
N ALA A 83 7.13 -12.38 0.00
CA ALA A 83 8.38 -12.91 0.55
C ALA A 83 8.88 -14.11 -0.27
N GLU A 84 7.97 -15.01 -0.64
CA GLU A 84 8.27 -16.20 -1.42
C GLU A 84 8.43 -15.93 -2.93
N GLY A 85 7.98 -14.76 -3.41
CA GLY A 85 8.00 -14.40 -4.83
C GLY A 85 6.90 -15.09 -5.65
N ARG A 86 5.77 -15.42 -5.01
CA ARG A 86 4.54 -15.89 -5.68
C ARG A 86 3.78 -14.75 -6.37
N VAL A 87 3.88 -13.54 -5.83
CA VAL A 87 3.24 -12.32 -6.34
C VAL A 87 4.27 -11.20 -6.48
N GLY A 88 4.17 -10.44 -7.57
CA GLY A 88 5.12 -9.40 -7.94
C GLY A 88 6.48 -9.96 -8.38
N ASP A 89 7.15 -9.25 -9.28
CA ASP A 89 8.52 -9.58 -9.71
C ASP A 89 9.53 -8.64 -9.06
N TYR A 90 10.02 -9.04 -7.88
CA TYR A 90 10.99 -8.26 -7.10
C TYR A 90 12.29 -9.03 -6.90
N GLU A 91 13.39 -8.48 -7.43
CA GLU A 91 14.73 -9.06 -7.27
C GLU A 91 15.31 -8.88 -5.86
N THR A 92 14.92 -7.80 -5.16
CA THR A 92 15.51 -7.42 -3.87
C THR A 92 14.58 -7.71 -2.70
N LYS A 93 15.15 -8.03 -1.54
CA LYS A 93 14.39 -8.16 -0.29
C LYS A 93 13.64 -6.89 0.06
N ALA A 94 14.26 -5.72 -0.15
CA ALA A 94 13.63 -4.41 0.06
C ALA A 94 12.39 -4.24 -0.83
N GLY A 95 12.50 -4.56 -2.13
CA GLY A 95 11.37 -4.51 -3.07
C GLY A 95 10.23 -5.45 -2.70
N LYS A 96 10.53 -6.67 -2.24
CA LYS A 96 9.51 -7.60 -1.72
C LYS A 96 8.76 -7.02 -0.52
N ILE A 97 9.48 -6.43 0.43
CA ILE A 97 8.86 -5.80 1.59
C ILE A 97 8.04 -4.57 1.17
N GLU A 98 8.56 -3.75 0.24
CA GLU A 98 7.83 -2.61 -0.30
C GLU A 98 6.51 -3.02 -0.96
N GLY A 99 6.55 -4.01 -1.85
CA GLY A 99 5.36 -4.57 -2.51
C GLY A 99 4.32 -5.06 -1.49
N ALA A 100 4.77 -5.80 -0.48
CA ALA A 100 3.89 -6.28 0.60
C ALA A 100 3.23 -5.14 1.38
N VAL A 101 4.02 -4.14 1.81
CA VAL A 101 3.52 -3.01 2.61
C VAL A 101 2.55 -2.15 1.79
N ARG A 102 2.88 -1.82 0.54
CA ARG A 102 1.98 -1.05 -0.35
C ARG A 102 0.68 -1.82 -0.61
N THR A 103 0.76 -3.12 -0.86
CA THR A 103 -0.41 -3.98 -1.10
C THR A 103 -1.32 -4.07 0.12
N ALA A 104 -0.77 -4.23 1.32
CA ALA A 104 -1.56 -4.26 2.55
C ALA A 104 -2.34 -2.96 2.79
N VAL A 105 -1.68 -1.80 2.58
CA VAL A 105 -2.36 -0.50 2.70
C VAL A 105 -3.43 -0.34 1.63
N ALA A 106 -3.16 -0.76 0.39
CA ALA A 106 -4.12 -0.68 -0.71
C ALA A 106 -5.36 -1.55 -0.43
N LEU A 107 -5.16 -2.78 0.05
CA LEU A 107 -6.24 -3.72 0.35
C LEU A 107 -7.17 -3.20 1.46
N LEU A 108 -6.60 -2.70 2.56
CA LEU A 108 -7.38 -2.15 3.67
C LEU A 108 -8.13 -0.86 3.31
N THR A 109 -7.60 -0.11 2.35
CA THR A 109 -8.22 1.13 1.87
C THR A 109 -9.03 0.92 0.60
N GLU A 110 -9.29 -0.34 0.21
CA GLU A 110 -10.07 -0.73 -0.96
C GLU A 110 -9.59 -0.11 -2.29
N GLY A 111 -8.31 0.29 -2.34
CA GLY A 111 -7.71 0.99 -3.48
C GLY A 111 -8.34 2.34 -3.79
N VAL A 112 -9.00 3.01 -2.82
CA VAL A 112 -9.71 4.29 -3.07
C VAL A 112 -8.92 5.52 -2.63
N VAL A 113 -7.74 5.35 -2.02
CA VAL A 113 -6.89 6.44 -1.54
C VAL A 113 -5.49 6.32 -2.11
N ALA A 114 -4.78 7.45 -2.23
CA ALA A 114 -3.43 7.49 -2.79
C ALA A 114 -2.33 7.03 -1.81
N ALA A 115 -2.66 6.72 -0.55
CA ALA A 115 -1.69 6.38 0.49
C ALA A 115 -0.70 5.25 0.14
N PRO A 116 -1.07 4.17 -0.59
CA PRO A 116 -0.12 3.15 -1.00
C PRO A 116 0.98 3.66 -1.95
N ILE A 117 0.67 4.67 -2.77
CA ILE A 117 1.62 5.25 -3.74
C ILE A 117 2.35 6.43 -3.11
N GLU A 118 1.59 7.40 -2.58
CA GLU A 118 2.10 8.70 -2.14
C GLU A 118 2.44 8.75 -0.65
N GLY A 119 1.91 7.81 0.14
CA GLY A 119 2.13 7.74 1.58
C GLY A 119 3.34 6.89 1.97
N ILE A 120 3.76 5.96 1.11
CA ILE A 120 4.97 5.14 1.25
C ILE A 120 5.93 5.57 0.15
N ASP A 121 6.95 6.34 0.52
CA ASP A 121 7.94 6.88 -0.42
C ASP A 121 8.84 5.77 -0.96
N ARG A 122 9.47 5.01 -0.04
CA ARG A 122 10.34 3.87 -0.35
C ARG A 122 10.56 2.97 0.86
N VAL A 123 11.03 1.74 0.62
CA VAL A 123 11.55 0.84 1.67
C VAL A 123 13.02 0.55 1.43
N GLU A 124 13.84 0.68 2.46
CA GLU A 124 15.27 0.40 2.42
C GLU A 124 15.64 -0.67 3.46
N ILE A 125 16.75 -1.35 3.21
CA ILE A 125 17.41 -2.22 4.19
C ILE A 125 18.69 -1.52 4.61
N LEU A 126 18.83 -1.28 5.90
CA LEU A 126 19.92 -0.52 6.49
C LEU A 126 20.66 -1.35 7.54
N PRO A 127 21.95 -1.10 7.78
CA PRO A 127 22.70 -1.79 8.81
C PRO A 127 22.41 -1.23 10.21
N ASN A 128 22.28 -2.12 11.18
CA ASN A 128 22.40 -1.83 12.61
C ASN A 128 23.87 -1.63 13.00
N ASP A 129 24.11 -1.13 14.23
CA ASP A 129 25.48 -0.93 14.76
C ASP A 129 26.26 -2.24 14.97
N ASP A 130 25.55 -3.34 15.19
CA ASP A 130 26.13 -4.67 15.35
C ASP A 130 26.43 -5.36 14.00
N GLY A 131 26.09 -4.71 12.88
CA GLY A 131 26.28 -5.21 11.52
C GLY A 131 25.15 -6.10 10.99
N THR A 132 24.09 -6.35 11.79
CA THR A 132 22.85 -6.94 11.26
C THR A 132 22.10 -5.93 10.38
N GLU A 133 21.10 -6.38 9.63
CA GLU A 133 20.32 -5.53 8.73
C GLU A 133 18.87 -5.42 9.23
N PHE A 134 18.26 -4.24 9.11
CA PHE A 134 16.86 -3.99 9.46
C PHE A 134 16.11 -3.29 8.31
N VAL A 135 14.77 -3.35 8.35
CA VAL A 135 13.91 -2.65 7.38
C VAL A 135 13.58 -1.24 7.83
N ASN A 136 13.70 -0.26 6.92
CA ASN A 136 13.29 1.12 7.13
C ASN A 136 12.22 1.52 6.11
N VAL A 137 11.04 1.93 6.58
CA VAL A 137 9.91 2.35 5.74
C VAL A 137 9.78 3.87 5.81
N TYR A 138 9.94 4.55 4.68
CA TYR A 138 9.83 5.99 4.59
C TYR A 138 8.37 6.39 4.31
N TYR A 139 7.72 6.96 5.32
CA TYR A 139 6.36 7.48 5.18
C TYR A 139 6.35 8.96 4.81
N ALA A 140 5.41 9.35 3.95
CA ALA A 140 5.13 10.73 3.57
C ALA A 140 3.74 11.17 4.06
N GLY A 141 3.51 12.48 4.11
CA GLY A 141 2.27 13.09 4.63
C GLY A 141 0.95 12.48 4.12
N PRO A 142 0.82 12.10 2.83
CA PRO A 142 -0.38 11.45 2.30
C PRO A 142 -0.79 10.15 2.99
N ILE A 143 0.12 9.50 3.73
CA ILE A 143 -0.20 8.30 4.54
C ILE A 143 -1.35 8.52 5.52
N ARG A 144 -1.58 9.77 5.93
CA ARG A 144 -2.71 10.19 6.78
C ARG A 144 -4.08 9.80 6.22
N SER A 145 -4.22 9.76 4.90
CA SER A 145 -5.47 9.41 4.22
C SER A 145 -5.85 7.92 4.36
N ALA A 146 -4.89 7.04 4.66
CA ALA A 146 -5.15 5.61 4.88
C ALA A 146 -5.93 5.33 6.18
N GLY A 147 -5.88 6.25 7.14
CA GLY A 147 -6.40 6.04 8.50
C GLY A 147 -5.47 5.19 9.38
N GLY A 148 -5.74 5.22 10.69
CA GLY A 148 -4.87 4.61 11.70
C GLY A 148 -4.74 3.09 11.58
N THR A 149 -5.80 2.38 11.15
CA THR A 149 -5.77 0.92 10.98
C THR A 149 -4.80 0.50 9.88
N ALA A 150 -4.86 1.14 8.71
CA ALA A 150 -3.95 0.83 7.60
C ALA A 150 -2.50 1.25 7.90
N GLN A 151 -2.31 2.36 8.63
CA GLN A 151 -0.99 2.76 9.13
C GLN A 151 -0.40 1.77 10.14
N ALA A 152 -1.23 1.19 11.01
CA ALA A 152 -0.76 0.18 11.95
C ALA A 152 -0.45 -1.14 11.22
N LEU A 153 -1.29 -1.54 10.26
CA LEU A 153 -1.06 -2.76 9.50
C LEU A 153 0.17 -2.65 8.59
N SER A 154 0.47 -1.48 8.03
CA SER A 154 1.68 -1.29 7.22
C SER A 154 2.96 -1.60 8.00
N VAL A 155 2.99 -1.23 9.29
CA VAL A 155 4.10 -1.57 10.20
C VAL A 155 4.13 -3.07 10.50
N LEU A 156 2.97 -3.68 10.78
CA LEU A 156 2.90 -5.13 11.03
C LEU A 156 3.35 -5.95 9.82
N VAL A 157 2.91 -5.58 8.62
CA VAL A 157 3.28 -6.26 7.38
C VAL A 157 4.76 -6.08 7.06
N ALA A 158 5.34 -4.90 7.34
CA ALA A 158 6.78 -4.71 7.22
C ALA A 158 7.55 -5.65 8.15
N ASP A 159 7.14 -5.76 9.43
CA ASP A 159 7.77 -6.65 10.41
C ASP A 159 7.59 -8.13 10.09
N TYR A 160 6.41 -8.53 9.60
CA TYR A 160 6.16 -9.89 9.19
C TYR A 160 7.00 -10.27 7.96
N THR A 161 6.97 -9.43 6.91
CA THR A 161 7.70 -9.69 5.66
C THR A 161 9.21 -9.71 5.89
N ARG A 162 9.75 -8.76 6.67
CA ARG A 162 11.19 -8.73 6.98
C ARG A 162 11.63 -9.99 7.72
N ALA A 163 10.81 -10.53 8.62
CA ALA A 163 11.09 -11.78 9.30
C ALA A 163 11.13 -12.97 8.32
N LEU A 164 10.18 -13.05 7.38
CA LEU A 164 10.14 -14.09 6.35
C LEU A 164 11.35 -14.06 5.42
N VAL A 165 11.84 -12.87 5.05
CA VAL A 165 13.03 -12.73 4.19
C VAL A 165 14.36 -12.73 4.96
N GLY A 166 14.31 -13.02 6.27
CA GLY A 166 15.50 -13.16 7.13
C GLY A 166 16.27 -11.85 7.32
N ILE A 167 15.55 -10.76 7.59
CA ILE A 167 16.09 -9.46 8.01
C ILE A 167 15.82 -9.30 9.50
N ASP A 168 16.81 -8.78 10.24
CA ASP A 168 16.75 -8.64 11.69
C ASP A 168 15.88 -7.46 12.13
N GLN A 169 15.67 -7.38 13.44
CA GLN A 169 14.98 -6.25 14.05
C GLN A 169 15.88 -5.01 14.05
N TYR A 170 15.25 -3.84 14.04
CA TYR A 170 15.96 -2.58 14.23
C TYR A 170 16.46 -2.48 15.67
N ASP A 171 17.77 -2.24 15.84
CA ASP A 171 18.39 -1.96 17.13
C ASP A 171 18.33 -0.45 17.40
N THR A 172 17.39 -0.04 18.25
CA THR A 172 17.09 1.37 18.51
C THR A 172 18.15 2.03 19.37
N ARG A 173 18.56 3.25 19.02
CA ARG A 173 19.43 4.07 19.87
C ARG A 173 18.60 4.96 20.78
N GLU A 174 19.07 5.16 22.01
CA GLU A 174 18.41 6.05 22.98
C GLU A 174 18.22 7.47 22.43
N GLU A 175 19.22 7.99 21.70
CA GLU A 175 19.16 9.30 21.03
C GLU A 175 18.01 9.39 20.00
N GLU A 176 17.72 8.30 19.30
CA GLU A 176 16.66 8.23 18.30
C GLU A 176 15.29 8.15 18.95
N VAL A 177 15.17 7.39 20.05
CA VAL A 177 13.94 7.31 20.84
C VAL A 177 13.57 8.68 21.41
N GLU A 178 14.54 9.40 22.00
CA GLU A 178 14.31 10.75 22.52
C GLU A 178 13.98 11.75 21.40
N ARG A 179 14.63 11.62 20.23
CA ARG A 179 14.29 12.44 19.04
C ARG A 179 12.84 12.22 18.61
N TYR A 180 12.39 10.97 18.52
CA TYR A 180 10.99 10.67 18.15
C TYR A 180 10.00 11.21 19.20
N ALA A 181 10.30 11.11 20.49
CA ALA A 181 9.47 11.68 21.54
C ALA A 181 9.34 13.22 21.40
N GLU A 182 10.44 13.91 21.08
CA GLU A 182 10.43 15.35 20.81
C GLU A 182 9.65 15.70 19.52
N GLU A 183 9.90 14.98 18.43
CA GLU A 183 9.20 15.17 17.14
C GLU A 183 7.68 15.03 17.31
N ILE A 184 7.22 14.01 18.03
CA ILE A 184 5.79 13.77 18.28
C ILE A 184 5.18 14.93 19.08
N ALA A 185 5.88 15.42 20.11
CA ALA A 185 5.41 16.54 20.92
C ALA A 185 5.31 17.84 20.11
N LEU A 186 6.34 18.15 19.32
CA LEU A 186 6.36 19.33 18.44
C LEU A 186 5.28 19.23 17.35
N TYR A 187 5.15 18.07 16.72
CA TYR A 187 4.18 17.86 15.65
C TYR A 187 2.73 17.89 16.13
N HIS A 188 2.45 17.32 17.32
CA HIS A 188 1.14 17.41 17.94
C HIS A 188 0.75 18.85 18.25
N LYS A 189 1.71 19.68 18.71
CA LYS A 189 1.47 21.10 19.00
C LYS A 189 1.01 21.87 17.76
N GLU A 190 1.58 21.59 16.59
CA GLU A 190 1.26 22.30 15.35
C GLU A 190 0.03 21.72 14.62
N THR A 191 -0.12 20.39 14.60
CA THR A 191 -1.14 19.73 13.74
C THR A 191 -2.31 19.09 14.49
N GLY A 192 -2.17 18.81 15.79
CA GLY A 192 -3.18 18.13 16.59
C GLY A 192 -3.37 16.65 16.22
N LEU A 193 -2.55 15.76 16.78
CA LEU A 193 -2.73 14.31 16.64
C LEU A 193 -4.07 13.85 17.25
N GLN A 194 -4.74 12.89 16.58
CA GLN A 194 -5.98 12.25 17.08
C GLN A 194 -5.76 11.54 18.42
N TYR A 195 -4.57 10.99 18.62
CA TYR A 195 -4.07 10.47 19.88
C TYR A 195 -2.64 10.95 20.07
N CYS A 196 -2.35 11.55 21.23
CA CYS A 196 -1.00 11.95 21.62
C CYS A 196 -0.52 10.99 22.72
N PRO A 197 0.45 10.10 22.42
CA PRO A 197 0.98 9.19 23.42
C PRO A 197 1.71 9.95 24.54
N LYS A 198 1.78 9.35 25.73
CA LYS A 198 2.54 9.94 26.85
C LYS A 198 4.02 9.55 26.71
N ALA A 199 4.94 10.34 27.24
CA ALA A 199 6.39 10.08 27.15
C ALA A 199 6.82 8.62 27.47
N VAL A 200 6.12 7.97 28.41
CA VAL A 200 6.39 6.59 28.84
C VAL A 200 6.04 5.53 27.77
N SER A 201 5.20 5.83 26.79
CA SER A 201 4.81 4.87 25.75
C SER A 201 5.75 4.82 24.55
N TYR A 202 6.83 5.62 24.54
CA TYR A 202 7.80 5.66 23.43
C TYR A 202 9.01 4.73 23.65
N THR A 203 9.16 4.14 24.83
CA THR A 203 10.40 3.52 25.32
C THR A 203 10.29 2.00 25.55
N HIS A 204 9.30 1.32 24.98
CA HIS A 204 9.09 -0.14 25.13
C HIS A 204 9.03 -0.84 23.79
#